data_AF-A0A1B1BF96-F1
#
_entry.id   AF-A0A1B1BF96-F1
#
_cell.length_a   1.000
_cell.length_b   1.000
_cell.length_c   1.000
_cell.angle_alpha   90.00
_cell.angle_beta   90.00
_cell.angle_gamma   90.00
#
_symmetry.space_group_name_H-M   'P 1'
#
loop_
_entity.id
_entity.type
_entity.pdbx_description
1 polymer ?
#
loop_
_entity_poly.entity_id
_entity_poly.type
_entity_poly.pdbx_seq_one_letter_code
_entity_poly.pdbx_strand_id
1 'polypeptide(L)'
;MQKAALDLLATGKTSDLTNTALSSTERSRLKQRIRTVDVGTLAGQILRGRVSLRRAVSDEAKSRFVAGLAGELGLSVGGGLGVLVAQDASRAARRGRLGLDDAGDIAVIEGDEAHRKALEALALYTYGDARESSAASQWLSAVQAAL
;
A
#
# COMPACT_ATOMS: atom_id res chain seq x y z
N MET A 1 0.96 3.35 16.06
CA MET A 1 0.42 2.04 15.63
C MET A 1 0.57 1.81 14.13
N GLN A 2 0.03 2.69 13.27
CA GLN A 2 0.06 2.54 11.80
C GLN A 2 1.46 2.29 11.22
N LYS A 3 2.47 3.07 11.64
CA LYS A 3 3.85 2.90 11.16
C LYS A 3 4.47 1.55 11.53
N ALA A 4 4.31 1.11 12.78
CA ALA A 4 4.82 -0.18 13.24
C ALA A 4 4.12 -1.39 12.60
N ALA A 5 2.82 -1.28 12.30
CA ALA A 5 2.10 -2.29 11.55
C ALA A 5 2.58 -2.36 10.09
N LEU A 6 2.79 -1.19 9.46
CA LEU A 6 3.34 -1.11 8.12
C LEU A 6 4.78 -1.63 8.05
N ASP A 7 5.63 -1.32 9.03
CA ASP A 7 6.99 -1.87 9.15
C ASP A 7 6.95 -3.40 9.22
N LEU A 8 6.06 -3.96 10.04
CA LEU A 8 5.90 -5.42 10.18
C LEU A 8 5.45 -6.05 8.87
N LEU A 9 4.43 -5.51 8.20
CA LEU A 9 3.97 -6.04 6.90
C LEU A 9 5.05 -5.95 5.82
N ALA A 10 5.85 -4.88 5.83
CA ALA A 10 6.86 -4.65 4.82
C ALA A 10 8.14 -5.46 5.02
N THR A 11 8.57 -5.67 6.28
CA THR A 11 9.90 -6.20 6.59
C THR A 11 9.91 -7.38 7.56
N GLY A 12 8.75 -7.76 8.12
CA GLY A 12 8.64 -8.73 9.21
C GLY A 12 9.22 -8.25 10.55
N LYS A 13 9.75 -7.02 10.60
CA LYS A 13 10.39 -6.38 11.75
C LYS A 13 9.75 -5.01 11.99
N THR A 14 9.89 -4.46 13.19
CA THR A 14 9.57 -3.03 13.43
C THR A 14 10.87 -2.25 13.25
N SER A 15 10.84 -1.15 12.49
CA SER A 15 12.04 -0.34 12.26
C SER A 15 12.58 0.23 13.57
N ASP A 16 13.84 -0.05 13.90
CA ASP A 16 14.51 0.43 15.13
C ASP A 16 14.71 1.96 15.14
N LEU A 17 14.46 2.63 14.00
CA LEU A 17 14.80 4.04 13.74
C LEU A 17 13.80 5.08 14.28
N THR A 18 12.69 4.68 14.90
CA THR A 18 11.79 5.64 15.60
C THR A 18 11.53 5.22 17.04
N ASN A 19 12.49 5.53 17.91
CA ASN A 19 12.43 5.97 19.32
C ASN A 19 11.31 5.47 20.26
N THR A 20 10.73 4.30 20.00
CA THR A 20 9.96 3.50 20.95
C THR A 20 10.07 2.06 20.45
N ALA A 21 11.25 1.46 20.66
CA ALA A 21 11.45 0.05 20.41
C ALA A 21 10.41 -0.71 21.23
N LEU A 22 9.35 -1.18 20.57
CA LEU A 22 8.33 -2.02 21.19
C LEU A 22 9.06 -3.16 21.90
N SER A 23 8.72 -3.40 23.17
CA SER A 23 9.22 -4.56 23.88
C SER A 23 8.88 -5.85 23.12
N SER A 24 9.61 -6.92 23.37
CA SER A 24 9.35 -8.23 22.75
C SER A 24 7.89 -8.67 22.92
N THR A 25 7.31 -8.39 24.10
CA THR A 25 5.89 -8.66 24.41
C THR A 25 4.94 -7.80 23.60
N GLU A 26 5.19 -6.49 23.47
CA GLU A 26 4.34 -5.59 22.68
C GLU A 26 4.41 -5.90 21.18
N ARG A 27 5.61 -6.24 20.68
CA ARG A 27 5.81 -6.68 19.30
C ARG A 27 5.05 -7.98 19.04
N SER A 28 5.12 -8.96 19.94
CA SER A 28 4.38 -10.22 19.83
C SER A 28 2.86 -10.00 19.82
N ARG A 29 2.35 -9.15 20.73
CA ARG A 29 0.92 -8.76 20.74
C ARG A 29 0.51 -8.04 19.46
N LEU A 30 1.36 -7.15 18.94
CA LEU A 30 1.09 -6.45 17.69
C LEU A 30 1.05 -7.40 16.49
N LYS A 31 2.01 -8.33 16.38
CA LYS A 31 2.00 -9.39 15.36
C LYS A 31 0.72 -10.21 15.42
N GLN A 32 0.33 -10.66 16.61
CA GLN A 32 -0.90 -11.43 16.79
C GLN A 32 -2.14 -10.62 16.39
N ARG A 33 -2.20 -9.34 16.75
CA ARG A 33 -3.28 -8.45 16.31
C ARG A 33 -3.34 -8.29 14.80
N ILE A 34 -2.20 -8.13 14.15
CA ILE A 34 -2.12 -8.00 12.68
C ILE A 34 -2.54 -9.32 12.01
N ARG A 35 -2.19 -10.49 12.56
CA ARG A 35 -2.64 -11.79 12.06
C ARG A 35 -4.17 -11.98 12.14
N THR A 36 -4.80 -11.42 13.17
CA THR A 36 -6.23 -11.62 13.42
C THR A 36 -7.14 -10.54 12.85
N VAL A 37 -6.59 -9.38 12.49
CA VAL A 37 -7.39 -8.27 11.97
C VAL A 37 -7.74 -8.52 10.51
N ASP A 38 -8.97 -8.17 10.16
CA ASP A 38 -9.43 -8.17 8.77
C ASP A 38 -8.55 -7.24 7.90
N VAL A 39 -8.27 -7.68 6.67
CA VAL A 39 -7.41 -6.98 5.72
C VAL A 39 -7.95 -5.60 5.38
N GLY A 40 -9.28 -5.46 5.23
CA GLY A 40 -9.90 -4.17 4.93
C GLY A 40 -9.82 -3.19 6.09
N THR A 41 -9.96 -3.69 7.32
CA THR A 41 -9.72 -2.86 8.52
C THR A 41 -8.27 -2.38 8.58
N LEU A 42 -7.31 -3.24 8.26
CA LEU A 42 -5.89 -2.91 8.24
C LEU A 42 -5.56 -1.87 7.15
N ALA A 43 -6.09 -2.09 5.93
CA ALA A 43 -5.93 -1.17 4.81
C ALA A 43 -6.50 0.21 5.11
N GLY A 44 -7.74 0.27 5.62
CA GLY A 44 -8.36 1.52 6.05
C GLY A 44 -7.54 2.24 7.12
N GLN A 45 -7.01 1.51 8.11
CA GLN A 45 -6.18 2.12 9.16
C GLN A 45 -4.84 2.65 8.65
N ILE A 46 -4.15 1.93 7.75
CA ILE A 46 -2.83 2.31 7.26
C ILE A 46 -2.93 3.43 6.22
N LEU A 47 -3.88 3.33 5.28
CA LEU A 47 -4.00 4.28 4.17
C LEU A 47 -4.67 5.60 4.57
N ARG A 48 -5.37 5.65 5.72
CA ARG A 48 -6.07 6.85 6.19
C ARG A 48 -5.11 8.05 6.25
N GLY A 49 -5.45 9.09 5.47
CA GLY A 49 -4.69 10.33 5.40
C GLY A 49 -3.38 10.24 4.61
N ARG A 50 -3.07 9.09 4.01
CA ARG A 50 -1.84 8.88 3.19
C ARG A 50 -2.11 8.76 1.71
N VAL A 51 -3.33 8.35 1.33
CA VAL A 51 -3.71 8.12 -0.05
C VAL A 51 -4.54 9.28 -0.58
N SER A 52 -4.27 9.67 -1.83
CA SER A 52 -5.16 10.49 -2.65
C SER A 52 -5.37 9.80 -3.98
N LEU A 53 -6.62 9.69 -4.42
CA LEU A 53 -6.94 9.22 -5.76
C LEU A 53 -6.73 10.35 -6.76
N ARG A 54 -6.16 9.99 -7.90
CA ARG A 54 -5.76 10.90 -8.95
C ARG A 54 -6.08 10.33 -10.32
N ARG A 55 -6.27 11.21 -11.30
CA ARG A 55 -6.47 10.84 -12.70
C ARG A 55 -5.29 11.25 -13.56
N ALA A 56 -4.83 10.32 -14.41
CA ALA A 56 -3.89 10.63 -15.49
C ALA A 56 -4.58 11.34 -16.66
N VAL A 57 -3.82 12.16 -17.40
CA VAL A 57 -4.34 12.86 -18.58
C VAL A 57 -4.56 11.95 -19.80
N SER A 58 -3.95 10.76 -19.81
CA SER A 58 -4.12 9.75 -20.85
C SER A 58 -3.71 8.37 -20.33
N ASP A 59 -4.12 7.32 -21.03
CA ASP A 59 -3.74 5.94 -20.71
C ASP A 59 -2.22 5.71 -20.86
N GLU A 60 -1.56 6.37 -21.81
CA GLU A 60 -0.10 6.33 -21.93
C GLU A 60 0.59 6.97 -20.73
N ALA A 61 0.02 8.04 -20.17
CA ALA A 61 0.53 8.64 -18.94
C ALA A 61 0.29 7.71 -17.74
N LYS A 62 -0.89 7.07 -17.67
CA LYS A 62 -1.24 6.07 -16.65
C LYS A 62 -0.28 4.89 -16.63
N SER A 63 0.15 4.40 -17.80
CA SER A 63 1.05 3.25 -17.95
C SER A 63 2.40 3.38 -17.20
N ARG A 64 2.77 4.60 -16.78
CA ARG A 64 3.99 4.88 -16.01
C ARG A 64 3.84 4.60 -14.51
N PHE A 65 2.62 4.40 -14.03
CA PHE A 65 2.28 4.24 -12.62
C PHE A 65 1.82 2.81 -12.32
N VAL A 66 2.35 1.82 -13.03
CA VAL A 66 2.05 0.41 -12.74
C VAL A 66 2.64 0.06 -11.39
N ALA A 67 1.83 -0.55 -10.52
CA ALA A 67 2.31 -1.04 -9.22
C ALA A 67 3.47 -2.03 -9.43
N GLY A 68 4.58 -1.84 -8.72
CA GLY A 68 5.73 -2.74 -8.83
C GLY A 68 5.37 -4.19 -8.46
N LEU A 69 4.43 -4.34 -7.51
CA LEU A 69 3.91 -5.62 -7.06
C LEU A 69 3.03 -6.33 -8.10
N ALA A 70 2.55 -5.65 -9.14
CA ALA A 70 1.62 -6.23 -10.12
C ALA A 70 2.14 -7.53 -10.75
N GLY A 71 3.44 -7.58 -11.07
CA GLY A 71 4.07 -8.79 -11.62
C GLY A 71 4.10 -9.97 -10.64
N GLU A 72 4.33 -9.71 -9.35
CA GLU A 72 4.31 -10.74 -8.30
C GLU A 72 2.89 -11.27 -8.03
N LEU A 73 1.88 -10.44 -8.30
CA LEU A 73 0.46 -10.80 -8.17
C LEU A 73 -0.12 -11.47 -9.43
N GLY A 74 0.67 -11.62 -10.49
CA GLY A 74 0.19 -12.13 -11.77
C GLY A 74 -0.82 -11.21 -12.47
N LEU A 75 -0.80 -9.92 -12.15
CA LEU A 75 -1.69 -8.92 -12.72
C LEU A 75 -1.12 -8.39 -14.04
N SER A 76 -2.01 -8.15 -15.01
CA SER A 76 -1.63 -7.56 -16.29
C SER A 76 -1.32 -6.07 -16.15
N VAL A 77 -0.26 -5.62 -16.82
CA VAL A 77 0.29 -4.24 -16.77
C VAL A 77 -0.67 -3.17 -17.34
N GLY A 78 -1.75 -3.55 -18.04
CA GLY A 78 -2.41 -2.68 -19.02
C GLY A 78 -3.79 -2.10 -18.70
N GLY A 79 -4.43 -2.38 -17.55
CA GLY A 79 -5.84 -1.97 -17.35
C GLY A 79 -6.28 -1.61 -15.93
N GLY A 80 -5.44 -1.88 -14.95
CA GLY A 80 -5.78 -1.80 -13.53
C GLY A 80 -5.59 -0.43 -12.89
N LEU A 81 -5.66 -0.38 -11.56
CA LEU A 81 -5.31 0.78 -10.75
C LEU A 81 -3.80 1.06 -10.85
N GLY A 82 -3.43 2.29 -11.20
CA GLY A 82 -2.05 2.75 -11.06
C GLY A 82 -1.72 3.03 -9.60
N VAL A 83 -0.50 2.74 -9.15
CA VAL A 83 -0.05 3.07 -7.80
C VAL A 83 1.26 3.84 -7.85
N LEU A 84 1.32 4.93 -7.07
CA LEU A 84 2.50 5.74 -6.90
C LEU A 84 2.79 5.93 -5.41
N VAL A 85 3.83 5.27 -4.92
CA VAL A 85 4.33 5.47 -3.55
C VAL A 85 5.47 6.49 -3.57
N ALA A 86 5.36 7.55 -2.78
CA ALA A 86 6.40 8.57 -2.67
C ALA A 86 6.44 9.20 -1.27
N GLN A 87 7.60 9.65 -0.83
CA GLN A 87 7.75 10.35 0.46
C GLN A 87 6.98 11.67 0.53
N ASP A 88 6.79 12.33 -0.62
CA ASP A 88 5.95 13.51 -0.77
C ASP A 88 4.95 13.25 -1.90
N ALA A 89 3.79 12.72 -1.52
CA ALA A 89 2.71 12.34 -2.43
C ALA A 89 2.22 13.54 -3.26
N SER A 90 2.11 14.72 -2.64
CA SER A 90 1.64 15.94 -3.29
C SER A 90 2.60 16.42 -4.38
N ARG A 91 3.90 16.44 -4.09
CA ARG A 91 4.93 16.80 -5.08
C ARG A 91 5.06 15.75 -6.18
N ALA A 92 4.94 14.47 -5.84
CA ALA A 92 4.96 13.39 -6.83
C ALA A 92 3.77 13.49 -7.80
N ALA A 93 2.56 13.72 -7.30
CA ALA A 93 1.36 13.93 -8.12
C ALA A 93 1.52 15.12 -9.09
N ARG A 94 2.05 16.25 -8.61
CA ARG A 94 2.32 17.42 -9.46
C ARG A 94 3.33 17.12 -10.57
N ARG A 95 4.42 16.41 -10.26
CA ARG A 95 5.42 15.99 -11.26
C ARG A 95 4.82 15.03 -12.30
N GLY A 96 3.94 14.14 -11.86
CA GLY A 96 3.19 13.24 -12.73
C GLY A 96 2.06 13.91 -13.52
N ARG A 97 1.80 15.22 -13.31
CA ARG A 97 0.66 15.95 -13.89
C ARG A 97 -0.69 15.27 -13.61
N LEU A 98 -0.84 14.75 -12.40
CA LEU A 98 -2.03 14.00 -12.00
C LEU A 98 -3.10 14.93 -11.40
N GLY A 99 -4.30 14.90 -11.97
CA GLY A 99 -5.46 15.63 -11.47
C GLY A 99 -6.01 15.01 -10.19
N LEU A 100 -6.50 15.80 -9.24
CA LEU A 100 -7.24 15.27 -8.08
C LEU A 100 -8.61 14.77 -8.55
N ASP A 101 -8.93 13.51 -8.25
CA ASP A 101 -10.18 12.89 -8.65
C ASP A 101 -10.49 11.71 -7.72
N ASP A 102 -11.64 11.75 -7.04
CA ASP A 102 -12.09 10.70 -6.11
C ASP A 102 -12.48 9.39 -6.81
N ALA A 103 -12.67 9.42 -8.14
CA ALA A 103 -12.82 8.25 -9.00
C ALA A 103 -11.58 8.04 -9.89
N GLY A 104 -10.45 8.60 -9.47
CA GLY A 104 -9.19 8.53 -10.18
C GLY A 104 -8.68 7.10 -10.37
N ASP A 105 -7.90 6.91 -11.42
CA ASP A 105 -7.33 5.64 -11.83
C ASP A 105 -5.91 5.41 -11.29
N ILE A 106 -5.42 6.31 -10.44
CA ILE A 106 -4.12 6.23 -9.77
C ILE A 106 -4.26 6.53 -8.28
N ALA A 107 -3.82 5.60 -7.44
CA ALA A 107 -3.62 5.81 -6.01
C ALA A 107 -2.22 6.38 -5.75
N VAL A 108 -2.15 7.63 -5.31
CA VAL A 108 -0.88 8.25 -4.86
C VAL A 108 -0.80 8.19 -3.35
N ILE A 109 0.24 7.56 -2.83
CA ILE A 109 0.38 7.18 -1.42
C ILE A 109 1.65 7.76 -0.84
N GLU A 110 1.54 8.39 0.32
CA GLU A 110 2.68 8.84 1.09
C GLU A 110 3.36 7.67 1.81
N GLY A 111 4.62 7.41 1.48
CA GLY A 111 5.38 6.29 2.01
C GLY A 111 6.83 6.23 1.52
N ASP A 112 7.64 5.40 2.18
CA ASP A 112 9.01 5.15 1.79
C ASP A 112 9.16 3.90 0.92
N GLU A 113 10.38 3.69 0.42
CA GLU A 113 10.72 2.54 -0.40
C GLU A 113 10.55 1.21 0.31
N ALA A 114 10.89 1.17 1.61
CA ALA A 114 10.84 -0.03 2.40
C ALA A 114 9.40 -0.53 2.53
N HIS A 115 8.42 0.37 2.60
CA HIS A 115 7.00 0.06 2.71
C HIS A 115 6.29 -0.11 1.37
N ARG A 116 6.96 0.13 0.23
CA ARG A 116 6.32 0.23 -1.09
C ARG A 116 5.40 -0.96 -1.38
N LYS A 117 5.90 -2.19 -1.27
CA LYS A 117 5.10 -3.41 -1.58
C LYS A 117 3.84 -3.53 -0.72
N ALA A 118 3.97 -3.30 0.59
CA ALA A 118 2.83 -3.34 1.50
C ALA A 118 1.81 -2.24 1.16
N LEU A 119 2.27 -1.02 0.85
CA LEU A 119 1.38 0.08 0.46
C LEU A 119 0.68 -0.18 -0.88
N GLU A 120 1.39 -0.72 -1.86
CA GLU A 120 0.81 -1.11 -3.16
C GLU A 120 -0.26 -2.18 -2.98
N ALA A 121 0.02 -3.24 -2.21
CA ALA A 121 -0.97 -4.28 -1.93
C ALA A 121 -2.22 -3.70 -1.24
N LEU A 122 -2.06 -2.84 -0.23
CA LEU A 122 -3.20 -2.23 0.46
C LEU A 122 -4.00 -1.33 -0.48
N ALA A 123 -3.34 -0.64 -1.42
CA ALA A 123 -4.01 0.21 -2.40
C ALA A 123 -4.82 -0.59 -3.42
N LEU A 124 -4.21 -1.64 -3.99
CA LEU A 124 -4.86 -2.56 -4.92
C LEU A 124 -6.04 -3.28 -4.24
N TYR A 125 -5.90 -3.65 -2.97
CA TYR A 125 -6.99 -4.19 -2.18
C TYR A 125 -8.18 -3.23 -2.07
N THR A 126 -7.91 -1.95 -1.81
CA THR A 126 -8.93 -0.95 -1.45
C THR A 126 -9.59 -0.29 -2.66
N TYR A 127 -8.80 0.00 -3.69
CA TYR A 127 -9.21 0.83 -4.83
C TYR A 127 -9.08 0.12 -6.18
N GLY A 128 -8.50 -1.08 -6.20
CA GLY A 128 -8.39 -1.88 -7.41
C GLY A 128 -9.71 -2.52 -7.78
N ASP A 129 -9.74 -3.10 -8.98
CA ASP A 129 -10.87 -3.92 -9.42
C ASP A 129 -10.98 -5.24 -8.63
N ALA A 130 -11.99 -6.06 -8.93
CA ALA A 130 -12.20 -7.33 -8.21
C ALA A 130 -11.02 -8.30 -8.32
N ARG A 131 -10.27 -8.29 -9.43
CA ARG A 131 -9.10 -9.16 -9.64
C ARG A 131 -7.91 -8.65 -8.83
N GLU A 132 -7.65 -7.36 -8.91
CA GLU A 132 -6.58 -6.70 -8.15
C GLU A 132 -6.82 -6.84 -6.65
N SER A 133 -8.05 -6.62 -6.20
CA SER A 133 -8.43 -6.74 -4.80
C SER A 133 -8.29 -8.17 -4.29
N SER A 134 -8.70 -9.17 -5.08
CA SER A 134 -8.52 -10.57 -4.73
C SER A 134 -7.04 -10.98 -4.62
N ALA A 135 -6.21 -10.59 -5.60
CA ALA A 135 -4.79 -10.92 -5.60
C ALA A 135 -4.06 -10.22 -4.44
N ALA A 136 -4.35 -8.94 -4.19
CA ALA A 136 -3.80 -8.20 -3.08
C ALA A 136 -4.21 -8.79 -1.71
N SER A 137 -5.47 -9.22 -1.58
CA SER A 137 -5.97 -9.88 -0.36
C SER A 137 -5.20 -11.18 -0.06
N GLN A 138 -4.95 -12.00 -1.10
CA GLN A 138 -4.16 -13.23 -0.95
C GLN A 138 -2.72 -12.94 -0.51
N TRP A 139 -2.09 -11.94 -1.13
CA TRP A 139 -0.74 -11.53 -0.76
C TRP A 139 -0.66 -11.00 0.67
N LEU A 140 -1.60 -10.13 1.06
CA LEU A 140 -1.67 -9.57 2.42
C LEU A 140 -1.91 -10.66 3.47
N SER A 141 -2.79 -11.63 3.17
CA SER A 141 -3.05 -12.78 4.04
C SER A 141 -1.81 -13.66 4.21
N ALA A 142 -1.06 -13.90 3.12
CA ALA A 142 0.19 -14.66 3.18
C ALA A 142 1.25 -13.94 4.03
N VAL A 143 1.39 -12.62 3.89
CA VAL A 143 2.28 -11.81 4.72
C VAL A 143 1.85 -11.84 6.18
N GLN A 144 0.55 -11.67 6.47
CA GLN A 144 0.01 -11.77 7.83
C GLN A 144 0.36 -13.12 8.45
N ALA A 145 0.17 -14.23 7.73
CA ALA A 145 0.49 -15.58 8.21
C ALA A 145 2.00 -15.78 8.51
N ALA A 146 2.88 -15.04 7.83
CA ALA A 146 4.33 -15.15 7.99
C ALA A 146 4.93 -14.25 9.09
N LEU A 147 4.18 -13.26 9.60
CA LEU A 147 4.60 -12.42 10.74
C LEU A 147 4.83 -13.24 11.98
#